data_AF-A0A395IVB3-F1
#
_entry.id   AF-A0A395IVB3-F1
#
_cell.length_a   1.000
_cell.length_b   1.000
_cell.length_c   1.000
_cell.angle_alpha   90.00
_cell.angle_beta   90.00
_cell.angle_gamma   90.00
#
_symmetry.space_group_name_H-M   'P 1'
#
loop_
_entity.id
_entity.type
_entity.pdbx_description
1 polymer ?
#
loop_
_entity_poly.entity_id
_entity_poly.type
_entity_poly.pdbx_seq_one_letter_code
_entity_poly.pdbx_strand_id
1 'polypeptide(L)'
;MQLFVIGGSGRTGKMVIEEALLRGHDVTALVRDPSSIEAKEGLKLVQGTPLNKADIRAAFEASTEVPSVVLVTLSAPRASDSPFAASISPPRLMADSNANVISVMKEFDVRKIVVMQAFGVGDSWPHMHFLLRMLMKKSNMYLQYDDHNLVDREVKASGIDYVLARPARLEEGEVKPVKLYGDKGKGMAMSASITRESVANWLVDAAEQKTWTSQTPVLAN
;
A
#
# COMPACT_ATOMS: atom_id res chain seq x y z
N MET A 1 11.19 -11.53 10.12
CA MET A 1 12.06 -10.86 9.13
C MET A 1 12.02 -9.36 9.38
N GLN A 2 12.96 -8.59 8.85
CA GLN A 2 12.88 -7.13 8.89
C GLN A 2 11.98 -6.61 7.77
N LEU A 3 10.88 -5.95 8.12
CA LEU A 3 9.98 -5.26 7.19
C LEU A 3 10.17 -3.75 7.28
N PHE A 4 10.01 -3.07 6.14
CA PHE A 4 9.96 -1.61 6.08
C PHE A 4 8.58 -1.15 5.62
N VAL A 5 7.94 -0.25 6.38
CA VAL A 5 6.56 0.19 6.12
C VAL A 5 6.52 1.69 5.86
N ILE A 6 5.93 2.09 4.72
CA ILE A 6 5.53 3.48 4.47
C ILE A 6 4.01 3.60 4.44
N GLY A 7 3.49 4.67 5.05
CA GLY A 7 2.06 4.79 5.31
C GLY A 7 1.58 4.06 6.56
N GLY A 8 2.51 3.72 7.47
CA GLY A 8 2.25 2.98 8.71
C GLY A 8 1.32 3.68 9.70
N SER A 9 1.20 5.01 9.67
CA SER A 9 0.26 5.75 10.53
C SER A 9 -1.16 5.84 9.97
N GLY A 10 -1.40 5.34 8.75
CA GLY A 10 -2.73 5.29 8.14
C GLY A 10 -3.61 4.18 8.72
N ARG A 11 -4.92 4.24 8.44
CA ARG A 11 -5.93 3.27 8.94
C ARG A 11 -5.52 1.81 8.72
N THR A 12 -5.11 1.46 7.50
CA THR A 12 -4.64 0.10 7.16
C THR A 12 -3.18 -0.13 7.57
N GLY A 13 -2.33 0.90 7.49
CA GLY A 13 -0.91 0.77 7.81
C GLY A 13 -0.65 0.37 9.27
N LYS A 14 -1.47 0.86 10.20
CA LYS A 14 -1.40 0.47 11.62
C LYS A 14 -1.67 -1.03 11.78
N MET A 15 -2.70 -1.53 11.11
CA MET A 15 -3.06 -2.95 11.13
C MET A 15 -1.98 -3.83 10.48
N VAL A 16 -1.33 -3.35 9.40
CA VAL A 16 -0.19 -4.05 8.79
C VAL A 16 0.99 -4.15 9.75
N ILE A 17 1.30 -3.08 10.49
CA ILE A 17 2.34 -3.11 11.51
C ILE A 17 1.98 -4.10 12.60
N GLU A 18 0.75 -4.05 13.11
CA GLU A 18 0.29 -4.94 14.19
C GLU A 18 0.35 -6.40 13.80
N GLU A 19 -0.14 -6.74 12.62
CA GLU A 19 -0.09 -8.12 12.12
C GLU A 19 1.35 -8.59 11.91
N ALA A 20 2.22 -7.76 11.34
CA ALA A 20 3.63 -8.10 11.15
C ALA A 20 4.32 -8.41 12.49
N LEU A 21 4.11 -7.58 13.51
CA LEU A 21 4.66 -7.79 14.85
C LEU A 21 4.08 -9.08 15.49
N LEU A 22 2.77 -9.32 15.32
CA LEU A 22 2.11 -10.53 15.82
C LEU A 22 2.72 -11.82 15.23
N ARG A 23 3.15 -11.77 13.97
CA ARG A 23 3.86 -12.86 13.28
C ARG A 23 5.35 -12.95 13.61
N GLY A 24 5.84 -12.14 14.56
CA GLY A 24 7.24 -12.13 14.99
C GLY A 24 8.19 -11.51 13.97
N HIS A 25 7.73 -10.54 13.17
CA HIS A 25 8.59 -9.73 12.33
C HIS A 25 9.01 -8.45 13.05
N ASP A 26 10.23 -7.99 12.76
CA ASP A 26 10.66 -6.64 13.12
C ASP A 26 10.20 -5.68 12.04
N VAL A 27 9.74 -4.50 12.46
CA VAL A 27 9.12 -3.50 11.58
C VAL A 27 9.81 -2.17 11.78
N THR A 28 10.22 -1.56 10.67
CA THR A 28 10.65 -0.16 10.66
C THR A 28 9.66 0.66 9.87
N ALA A 29 9.00 1.60 10.51
CA ALA A 29 7.99 2.44 9.89
C ALA A 29 8.49 3.89 9.75
N LEU A 30 8.46 4.40 8.52
CA LEU A 30 8.71 5.81 8.24
C LEU A 30 7.42 6.59 8.40
N VAL A 31 7.38 7.49 9.38
CA VAL A 31 6.19 8.24 9.77
C VAL A 31 6.49 9.72 9.94
N ARG A 32 5.53 10.59 9.61
CA ARG A 32 5.71 12.05 9.77
C ARG A 32 5.75 12.48 11.24
N ASP A 33 4.96 11.80 12.07
CA ASP A 33 4.83 12.03 13.49
C ASP A 33 4.86 10.68 14.22
N PRO A 34 5.99 10.33 14.87
CA PRO A 34 6.12 9.10 15.63
C PRO A 34 5.10 8.96 16.76
N SER A 35 4.61 10.06 17.35
CA SER A 35 3.62 10.00 18.45
C SER A 35 2.25 9.47 18.02
N SER A 36 2.00 9.39 16.71
CA SER A 36 0.76 8.85 16.14
C SER A 36 0.64 7.33 16.21
N ILE A 37 1.71 6.63 16.60
CA ILE A 37 1.79 5.17 16.75
C ILE A 37 2.39 4.86 18.12
N GLU A 38 1.77 3.92 18.84
CA GLU A 38 2.30 3.43 20.11
C GLU A 38 3.59 2.64 19.89
N ALA A 39 4.59 2.86 20.75
CA ALA A 39 5.83 2.09 20.73
C ALA A 39 5.54 0.63 21.13
N LYS A 40 6.10 -0.31 20.38
CA LYS A 40 5.95 -1.75 20.61
C LYS A 40 7.31 -2.43 20.45
N GLU A 41 7.49 -3.57 21.12
CA GLU A 41 8.65 -4.43 20.86
C GLU A 41 8.66 -4.86 19.39
N GLY A 42 9.84 -4.88 18.77
CA GLY A 42 10.01 -5.15 17.34
C GLY A 42 9.62 -3.98 16.41
N LEU A 43 9.09 -2.86 16.93
CA LEU A 43 8.73 -1.69 16.13
C LEU A 43 9.72 -0.55 16.29
N LYS A 44 10.36 -0.15 15.19
CA LYS A 44 11.15 1.07 15.09
C LYS A 44 10.40 2.14 14.32
N LEU A 45 10.16 3.28 14.96
CA LEU A 45 9.56 4.46 14.32
C LEU A 45 10.67 5.43 13.93
N VAL A 46 10.71 5.80 12.65
CA VAL A 46 11.65 6.80 12.13
C VAL A 46 10.85 7.98 11.62
N GLN A 47 11.20 9.18 12.11
CA GLN A 47 10.53 10.40 11.68
C GLN A 47 11.01 10.81 10.29
N GLY A 48 10.08 11.08 9.36
CA GLY A 48 10.39 11.63 8.06
C GLY A 48 9.26 11.50 7.04
N THR A 49 9.59 11.71 5.77
CA THR A 49 8.63 11.64 4.66
C THR A 49 9.17 10.78 3.51
N PRO A 50 8.33 9.93 2.88
CA PRO A 50 8.74 9.16 1.70
C PRO A 50 8.97 10.03 0.45
N LEU A 51 8.62 11.32 0.50
CA LEU A 51 8.99 12.28 -0.53
C LEU A 51 10.47 12.71 -0.46
N ASN A 52 11.17 12.38 0.64
CA ASN A 52 12.59 12.67 0.81
C ASN A 52 13.38 11.36 0.86
N LYS A 53 14.25 11.14 -0.14
CA LYS A 53 15.09 9.93 -0.20
C LYS A 53 16.04 9.80 0.99
N ALA A 54 16.51 10.92 1.55
CA ALA A 54 17.41 10.90 2.70
C ALA A 54 16.71 10.33 3.94
N ASP A 55 15.43 10.65 4.15
CA ASP A 55 14.62 10.11 5.24
C ASP A 55 14.41 8.61 5.09
N ILE A 56 14.16 8.13 3.86
CA ILE A 56 14.03 6.69 3.57
C ILE A 56 15.36 5.98 3.85
N ARG A 57 16.49 6.53 3.40
CA ARG A 57 17.82 5.97 3.66
C ARG A 57 18.12 5.88 5.15
N ALA A 58 17.91 6.98 5.87
CA ALA A 58 18.08 7.01 7.32
C ALA A 58 17.20 5.96 8.03
N ALA A 59 16.00 5.71 7.49
CA ALA A 59 15.13 4.68 8.04
C ALA A 59 15.58 3.24 7.74
N PHE A 60 16.17 2.98 6.57
CA PHE A 60 16.81 1.69 6.27
C PHE A 60 18.02 1.44 7.18
N GLU A 61 18.81 2.47 7.45
CA GLU A 61 20.01 2.40 8.32
C GLU A 61 19.65 2.37 9.82
N ALA A 62 18.42 2.72 10.17
CA ALA A 62 17.99 2.70 11.55
C ALA A 62 17.87 1.27 12.09
N SER A 63 17.56 0.28 11.26
CA SER A 63 17.42 -1.12 11.68
C SER A 63 18.80 -1.80 11.78
N THR A 64 18.91 -2.82 12.63
CA THR A 64 20.11 -3.67 12.67
C THR A 64 20.29 -4.47 11.39
N GLU A 65 19.17 -4.88 10.78
CA GLU A 65 19.14 -5.63 9.53
C GLU A 65 18.56 -4.77 8.41
N VAL A 66 19.08 -4.95 7.19
CA VAL A 66 18.47 -4.32 6.00
C VAL A 66 17.07 -4.93 5.78
N PRO A 67 16.04 -4.12 5.46
CA PRO A 67 14.70 -4.65 5.21
C PRO A 67 14.68 -5.72 4.12
N SER A 68 14.00 -6.84 4.38
CA SER A 68 13.79 -7.90 3.40
C SER A 68 12.70 -7.53 2.38
N VAL A 69 11.67 -6.81 2.83
CA VAL A 69 10.51 -6.41 2.01
C VAL A 69 10.05 -5.01 2.41
N VAL A 70 9.67 -4.21 1.40
CA VAL A 70 8.99 -2.93 1.59
C VAL A 70 7.48 -3.10 1.45
N LEU A 71 6.70 -2.63 2.43
CA LEU A 71 5.24 -2.56 2.43
C LEU A 71 4.78 -1.11 2.29
N VAL A 72 3.91 -0.85 1.33
CA VAL A 72 3.40 0.49 1.02
C VAL A 72 1.88 0.51 1.20
N THR A 73 1.42 1.21 2.24
CA THR A 73 -0.01 1.48 2.49
C THR A 73 -0.36 2.96 2.34
N LEU A 74 0.44 3.69 1.56
CA LEU A 74 0.21 5.10 1.30
C LEU A 74 -1.05 5.31 0.46
N SER A 75 -1.78 6.38 0.79
CA SER A 75 -2.88 6.90 -0.01
C SER A 75 -2.76 8.41 -0.08
N ALA A 76 -3.24 9.02 -1.17
CA ALA A 76 -3.38 10.47 -1.27
C ALA A 76 -4.61 10.95 -0.48
N PRO A 77 -4.48 11.53 0.74
CA PRO A 77 -5.62 12.03 1.49
C PRO A 77 -6.40 13.12 0.75
N ARG A 78 -7.71 13.09 0.99
CA ARG A 78 -8.67 14.15 0.67
C ARG A 78 -9.18 14.79 1.96
N ALA A 79 -9.81 15.96 1.85
CA ALA A 79 -10.35 16.69 3.00
C ALA A 79 -11.42 15.89 3.80
N SER A 80 -12.08 14.91 3.17
CA SER A 80 -12.94 13.92 3.83
C SER A 80 -13.03 12.64 3.00
N ASP A 81 -13.73 11.62 3.52
CA ASP A 81 -13.98 10.37 2.80
C ASP A 81 -14.97 10.55 1.62
N SER A 82 -15.57 11.73 1.44
CA SER A 82 -16.42 12.02 0.27
C SER A 82 -15.64 11.89 -1.05
N PRO A 83 -16.21 11.26 -2.09
CA PRO A 83 -15.59 11.19 -3.42
C PRO A 83 -15.29 12.57 -4.02
N PHE A 84 -16.06 13.59 -3.63
CA PHE A 84 -15.96 14.96 -4.15
C PHE A 84 -15.13 15.89 -3.26
N ALA A 85 -14.59 15.40 -2.14
CA ALA A 85 -13.73 16.21 -1.28
C ALA A 85 -12.45 16.63 -2.03
N ALA A 86 -11.97 17.85 -1.77
CA ALA A 86 -10.72 18.34 -2.36
C ALA A 86 -9.53 17.46 -1.97
N SER A 87 -8.59 17.27 -2.90
CA SER A 87 -7.29 16.68 -2.58
C SER A 87 -6.51 17.62 -1.66
N ILE A 88 -5.93 17.08 -0.60
CA ILE A 88 -5.02 17.81 0.30
C ILE A 88 -3.59 17.25 0.22
N SER A 89 -3.34 16.44 -0.81
CA SER A 89 -2.04 15.83 -1.10
C SER A 89 -1.33 16.62 -2.20
N PRO A 90 0.01 16.69 -2.18
CA PRO A 90 0.74 17.15 -3.34
C PRO A 90 0.44 16.23 -4.55
N PRO A 91 0.58 16.74 -5.79
CA PRO A 91 0.50 15.90 -6.99
C PRO A 91 1.49 14.74 -6.91
N ARG A 92 1.12 13.58 -7.46
CA ARG A 92 1.98 12.40 -7.54
C ARG A 92 2.56 11.91 -6.20
N LEU A 93 1.91 12.22 -5.07
CA LEU A 93 2.38 11.83 -3.74
C LEU A 93 2.77 10.34 -3.69
N MET A 94 1.92 9.46 -4.20
CA MET A 94 2.15 8.02 -4.16
C MET A 94 3.22 7.59 -5.16
N ALA A 95 3.16 8.05 -6.41
CA ALA A 95 4.14 7.71 -7.43
C ALA A 95 5.55 8.15 -7.05
N ASP A 96 5.73 9.40 -6.61
CA ASP A 96 7.03 9.94 -6.25
C ASP A 96 7.59 9.27 -4.98
N SER A 97 6.72 8.94 -4.01
CA SER A 97 7.09 8.13 -2.84
C SER A 97 7.58 6.73 -3.22
N ASN A 98 6.88 6.06 -4.14
CA ASN A 98 7.26 4.73 -4.62
C ASN A 98 8.56 4.77 -5.44
N ALA A 99 8.74 5.80 -6.29
CA ALA A 99 9.98 5.98 -7.04
C ALA A 99 11.18 6.22 -6.12
N ASN A 100 11.00 7.04 -5.07
CA ASN A 100 12.01 7.28 -4.06
C ASN A 100 12.38 6.02 -3.27
N VAL A 101 11.39 5.25 -2.79
CA VAL A 101 11.67 4.02 -2.04
C VAL A 101 12.33 2.98 -2.93
N ILE A 102 11.91 2.82 -4.19
CA ILE A 102 12.57 1.93 -5.16
C ILE A 102 14.03 2.33 -5.40
N SER A 103 14.32 3.63 -5.48
CA SER A 103 15.71 4.11 -5.61
C SER A 103 16.56 3.63 -4.43
N VAL A 104 16.08 3.79 -3.20
CA VAL A 104 16.80 3.36 -1.99
C VAL A 104 16.84 1.83 -1.89
N MET A 105 15.77 1.13 -2.24
CA MET A 105 15.76 -0.33 -2.31
C MET A 105 16.89 -0.87 -3.19
N LYS A 106 17.15 -0.24 -4.35
CA LYS A 106 18.27 -0.62 -5.23
C LYS A 106 19.64 -0.35 -4.61
N GLU A 107 19.78 0.74 -3.85
CA GLU A 107 21.02 1.06 -3.13
C GLU A 107 21.36 0.00 -2.07
N PHE A 108 20.34 -0.59 -1.43
CA PHE A 108 20.47 -1.58 -0.35
C PHE A 108 20.19 -3.03 -0.79
N ASP A 109 20.08 -3.29 -2.10
CA ASP A 109 19.73 -4.59 -2.70
C ASP A 109 18.45 -5.24 -2.14
N VAL A 110 17.47 -4.43 -1.75
CA VAL A 110 16.13 -4.91 -1.36
C VAL A 110 15.31 -5.16 -2.62
N ARG A 111 14.87 -6.41 -2.81
CA ARG A 111 14.34 -6.86 -4.10
C ARG A 111 12.83 -6.91 -4.20
N LYS A 112 12.09 -6.79 -3.08
CA LYS A 112 10.65 -6.99 -3.05
C LYS A 112 9.88 -5.83 -2.45
N ILE A 113 8.83 -5.40 -3.15
CA ILE A 113 7.87 -4.39 -2.71
C ILE A 113 6.43 -4.91 -2.80
N VAL A 114 5.63 -4.66 -1.78
CA VAL A 114 4.20 -4.96 -1.75
C VAL A 114 3.45 -3.64 -1.57
N VAL A 115 2.63 -3.27 -2.55
CA VAL A 115 1.93 -1.98 -2.59
C VAL A 115 0.44 -2.21 -2.53
N MET A 116 -0.23 -1.57 -1.57
CA MET A 116 -1.68 -1.47 -1.55
C MET A 116 -2.13 -0.37 -2.51
N GLN A 117 -2.82 -0.78 -3.57
CA GLN A 117 -3.52 0.09 -4.52
C GLN A 117 -5.03 0.03 -4.27
N ALA A 118 -5.82 0.10 -5.35
CA ALA A 118 -7.27 -0.01 -5.32
C ALA A 118 -7.77 -0.82 -6.53
N PHE A 119 -8.87 -1.53 -6.36
CA PHE A 119 -9.61 -2.06 -7.50
C PHE A 119 -10.05 -0.92 -8.43
N GLY A 120 -9.88 -1.12 -9.75
CA GLY A 120 -10.05 -0.09 -10.77
C GLY A 120 -8.74 0.59 -11.19
N VAL A 121 -7.60 0.25 -10.59
CA VAL A 121 -6.29 0.69 -11.08
C VAL A 121 -5.80 -0.23 -12.21
N GLY A 122 -5.16 0.35 -13.22
CA GLY A 122 -4.55 -0.37 -14.34
C GLY A 122 -5.53 -1.30 -15.05
N ASP A 123 -5.09 -2.54 -15.29
CA ASP A 123 -5.85 -3.56 -16.03
C ASP A 123 -7.15 -4.01 -15.36
N SER A 124 -7.38 -3.63 -14.09
CA SER A 124 -8.65 -3.89 -13.40
C SER A 124 -9.74 -2.86 -13.72
N TRP A 125 -9.39 -1.71 -14.34
CA TRP A 125 -10.34 -0.65 -14.70
C TRP A 125 -11.52 -1.13 -15.54
N PRO A 126 -11.35 -1.92 -16.62
CA PRO A 126 -12.48 -2.38 -17.44
C PRO A 126 -13.49 -3.27 -16.70
N HIS A 127 -13.07 -3.87 -15.59
CA HIS A 127 -13.87 -4.81 -14.79
C HIS A 127 -14.61 -4.15 -13.63
N MET A 128 -14.26 -2.91 -13.28
CA MET A 128 -15.05 -2.12 -12.34
C MET A 128 -16.43 -1.80 -12.94
N HIS A 129 -17.49 -1.92 -12.15
CA HIS A 129 -18.85 -1.62 -12.60
C HIS A 129 -18.96 -0.21 -13.21
N PHE A 130 -19.70 -0.06 -14.32
CA PHE A 130 -19.67 1.17 -15.11
C PHE A 130 -20.08 2.44 -14.34
N LEU A 131 -21.03 2.31 -13.41
CA LEU A 131 -21.45 3.40 -12.51
C LEU A 131 -20.32 3.84 -11.59
N LEU A 132 -19.55 2.90 -11.03
CA LEU A 132 -18.39 3.22 -10.19
C LEU A 132 -17.30 3.89 -11.03
N ARG A 133 -17.03 3.39 -12.25
CA ARG A 133 -16.09 4.05 -13.17
C ARG A 133 -16.48 5.48 -13.49
N MET A 134 -17.78 5.75 -13.69
CA MET A 134 -18.28 7.10 -13.92
C MET A 134 -18.08 7.99 -12.69
N LEU A 135 -18.41 7.49 -11.50
CA LEU A 135 -18.17 8.19 -10.24
C LEU A 135 -16.69 8.51 -10.05
N MET A 136 -15.79 7.55 -10.28
CA MET A 136 -14.34 7.79 -10.16
C MET A 136 -13.88 8.85 -11.15
N LYS A 137 -14.34 8.82 -12.41
CA LYS A 137 -13.98 9.79 -13.45
C LYS A 137 -14.52 11.20 -13.23
N LYS A 138 -15.66 11.34 -12.55
CA LYS A 138 -16.37 12.62 -12.38
C LYS A 138 -16.19 13.24 -10.99
N SER A 139 -15.48 12.58 -10.10
CA SER A 139 -15.21 13.04 -8.74
C SER A 139 -13.71 13.31 -8.54
N ASN A 140 -13.35 13.88 -7.40
CA ASN A 140 -11.95 14.14 -7.05
C ASN A 140 -11.17 12.87 -6.73
N MET A 141 -11.84 11.70 -6.64
CA MET A 141 -11.15 10.41 -6.57
C MET A 141 -10.32 10.13 -7.83
N TYR A 142 -10.65 10.73 -8.98
CA TYR A 142 -9.86 10.58 -10.20
C TYR A 142 -8.37 10.88 -9.96
N LEU A 143 -8.05 11.92 -9.18
CA LEU A 143 -6.67 12.31 -8.89
C LEU A 143 -5.90 11.20 -8.14
N GLN A 144 -6.58 10.50 -7.22
CA GLN A 144 -5.99 9.37 -6.49
C GLN A 144 -5.83 8.15 -7.40
N TYR A 145 -6.78 7.88 -8.29
CA TYR A 145 -6.66 6.79 -9.27
C TYR A 145 -5.58 7.06 -10.30
N ASP A 146 -5.42 8.30 -10.74
CA ASP A 146 -4.36 8.70 -11.66
C ASP A 146 -2.97 8.46 -11.04
N ASP A 147 -2.79 8.89 -9.79
CA ASP A 147 -1.55 8.63 -9.04
C ASP A 147 -1.31 7.12 -8.80
N HIS A 148 -2.34 6.32 -8.52
CA HIS A 148 -2.19 4.86 -8.48
C HIS A 148 -1.82 4.25 -9.85
N ASN A 149 -2.34 4.77 -10.96
CA ASN A 149 -1.95 4.31 -12.30
C ASN A 149 -0.48 4.64 -12.62
N LEU A 150 0.01 5.78 -12.11
CA LEU A 150 1.43 6.12 -12.19
C LEU A 150 2.28 5.14 -11.37
N VAL A 151 1.88 4.83 -10.13
CA VAL A 151 2.50 3.79 -9.31
C VAL A 151 2.52 2.44 -10.03
N ASP A 152 1.39 2.01 -10.61
CA ASP A 152 1.30 0.73 -11.33
C ASP A 152 2.35 0.64 -12.44
N ARG A 153 2.42 1.66 -13.29
CA ARG A 153 3.36 1.72 -14.40
C ARG A 153 4.82 1.80 -13.94
N GLU A 154 5.10 2.67 -12.98
CA GLU A 154 6.48 2.98 -12.54
C GLU A 154 7.07 1.82 -11.73
N VAL A 155 6.29 1.19 -10.86
CA VAL A 155 6.73 -0.01 -10.11
C VAL A 155 6.96 -1.18 -11.07
N LYS A 156 6.05 -1.43 -12.04
CA LYS A 156 6.23 -2.48 -13.05
C LYS A 156 7.49 -2.29 -13.90
N ALA A 157 7.81 -1.05 -14.24
CA ALA A 157 9.01 -0.72 -15.03
C ALA A 157 10.31 -0.69 -14.21
N SER A 158 10.23 -0.82 -12.88
CA SER A 158 11.38 -0.59 -12.00
C SER A 158 12.43 -1.71 -11.99
N GLY A 159 12.03 -2.94 -12.37
CA GLY A 159 12.86 -4.14 -12.22
C GLY A 159 12.93 -4.71 -10.80
N ILE A 160 12.14 -4.19 -9.86
CA ILE A 160 11.95 -4.74 -8.51
C ILE A 160 10.79 -5.76 -8.53
N ASP A 161 10.92 -6.85 -7.77
CA ASP A 161 9.84 -7.82 -7.60
C ASP A 161 8.69 -7.14 -6.86
N TYR A 162 7.51 -7.12 -7.48
CA TYR A 162 6.37 -6.40 -6.94
C TYR A 162 5.17 -7.29 -6.66
N VAL A 163 4.33 -6.86 -5.72
CA VAL A 163 2.93 -7.27 -5.61
C VAL A 163 2.10 -6.00 -5.52
N LEU A 164 1.19 -5.76 -6.47
CA LEU A 164 0.28 -4.60 -6.44
C LEU A 164 -1.12 -5.06 -6.02
N ALA A 165 -1.38 -5.09 -4.73
CA ALA A 165 -2.66 -5.52 -4.18
C ALA A 165 -3.76 -4.51 -4.52
N ARG A 166 -4.89 -4.97 -5.06
CA ARG A 166 -6.02 -4.13 -5.48
C ARG A 166 -7.27 -4.50 -4.68
N PRO A 167 -7.35 -4.10 -3.39
CA PRO A 167 -8.54 -4.34 -2.60
C PRO A 167 -9.78 -3.67 -3.20
N ALA A 168 -10.94 -4.29 -2.99
CA ALA A 168 -12.25 -3.69 -3.19
C ALA A 168 -12.47 -2.54 -2.18
N ARG A 169 -13.72 -2.04 -2.07
CA ARG A 169 -14.01 -0.93 -1.15
C ARG A 169 -13.62 -1.30 0.29
N LEU A 170 -12.73 -0.50 0.88
CA LEU A 170 -12.27 -0.71 2.26
C LEU A 170 -13.38 -0.41 3.25
N GLU A 171 -13.56 -1.29 4.22
CA GLU A 171 -14.49 -1.15 5.33
C GLU A 171 -13.78 -1.39 6.66
N GLU A 172 -14.38 -0.93 7.76
CA GLU A 172 -13.97 -1.36 9.09
C GLU A 172 -14.67 -2.68 9.44
N GLY A 173 -14.05 -3.48 10.31
CA GLY A 173 -14.59 -4.74 10.78
C GLY A 173 -13.50 -5.80 10.93
N GLU A 174 -13.89 -6.93 11.52
CA GLU A 174 -13.00 -8.05 11.82
C GLU A 174 -12.44 -8.72 10.55
N VAL A 175 -11.39 -9.52 10.73
CA VAL A 175 -10.86 -10.41 9.70
C VAL A 175 -11.95 -11.33 9.13
N LYS A 176 -12.01 -11.39 7.81
CA LYS A 176 -12.89 -12.30 7.04
C LYS A 176 -12.05 -13.01 5.98
N PRO A 177 -12.51 -14.17 5.47
CA PRO A 177 -11.83 -14.85 4.37
C PRO A 177 -11.61 -13.91 3.18
N VAL A 178 -10.40 -13.92 2.61
CA VAL A 178 -10.04 -13.11 1.43
C VAL A 178 -10.20 -13.96 0.18
N LYS A 179 -10.99 -13.47 -0.77
CA LYS A 179 -11.16 -14.06 -2.10
C LYS A 179 -10.37 -13.28 -3.15
N LEU A 180 -9.61 -14.01 -3.95
CA LEU A 180 -8.85 -13.50 -5.09
C LEU A 180 -9.69 -13.53 -6.37
N TYR A 181 -9.72 -12.42 -7.11
CA TYR A 181 -10.40 -12.28 -8.42
C TYR A 181 -9.40 -12.19 -9.59
N GLY A 182 -8.19 -12.73 -9.39
CA GLY A 182 -7.05 -12.59 -10.30
C GLY A 182 -6.61 -11.12 -10.44
N ASP A 183 -5.75 -10.85 -11.43
CA ASP A 183 -5.19 -9.51 -11.65
C ASP A 183 -6.22 -8.48 -12.17
N LYS A 184 -7.27 -9.00 -12.82
CA LYS A 184 -8.25 -8.19 -13.54
C LYS A 184 -9.52 -7.91 -12.73
N GLY A 185 -9.81 -8.69 -11.69
CA GLY A 185 -11.03 -8.50 -10.89
C GLY A 185 -12.32 -8.99 -11.57
N LYS A 186 -12.23 -9.93 -12.53
CA LYS A 186 -13.39 -10.38 -13.30
C LYS A 186 -14.41 -11.06 -12.39
N GLY A 187 -15.68 -10.64 -12.50
CA GLY A 187 -16.78 -11.22 -11.74
C GLY A 187 -16.99 -10.61 -10.35
N MET A 188 -16.30 -9.52 -10.03
CA MET A 188 -16.52 -8.82 -8.77
C MET A 188 -17.83 -8.03 -8.75
N ALA A 189 -18.59 -8.17 -7.67
CA ALA A 189 -19.83 -7.44 -7.46
C ALA A 189 -19.59 -5.95 -7.26
N MET A 190 -20.58 -5.12 -7.63
CA MET A 190 -20.53 -3.67 -7.40
C MET A 190 -20.45 -3.30 -5.91
N SER A 191 -21.03 -4.13 -5.05
CA SER A 191 -21.04 -3.95 -3.60
C SER A 191 -19.84 -4.57 -2.89
N ALA A 192 -18.90 -5.18 -3.62
CA ALA A 192 -17.77 -5.88 -3.03
C ALA A 192 -16.95 -4.95 -2.12
N SER A 193 -16.58 -5.47 -0.97
CA SER A 193 -15.78 -4.79 0.02
C SER A 193 -14.74 -5.73 0.62
N ILE A 194 -13.81 -5.16 1.37
CA ILE A 194 -12.84 -5.91 2.17
C ILE A 194 -12.57 -5.13 3.46
N THR A 195 -12.49 -5.82 4.60
CA THR A 195 -12.12 -5.16 5.85
C THR A 195 -10.65 -4.78 5.83
N ARG A 196 -10.31 -3.66 6.46
CA ARG A 196 -8.91 -3.19 6.54
C ARG A 196 -7.99 -4.21 7.19
N GLU A 197 -8.50 -4.94 8.17
CA GLU A 197 -7.77 -6.02 8.85
C GLU A 197 -7.53 -7.20 7.90
N SER A 198 -8.54 -7.62 7.12
CA SER A 198 -8.37 -8.68 6.11
C SER A 198 -7.30 -8.34 5.07
N VAL A 199 -7.29 -7.10 4.55
CA VAL A 199 -6.25 -6.68 3.60
C VAL A 199 -4.90 -6.52 4.29
N ALA A 200 -4.83 -6.06 5.54
CA ALA A 200 -3.58 -5.98 6.28
C ALA A 200 -2.93 -7.37 6.42
N ASN A 201 -3.71 -8.37 6.84
CA ASN A 201 -3.24 -9.75 6.96
C ASN A 201 -2.76 -10.30 5.62
N TRP A 202 -3.52 -10.05 4.55
CA TRP A 202 -3.14 -10.48 3.21
C TRP A 202 -1.87 -9.78 2.70
N LEU A 203 -1.66 -8.50 3.02
CA LEU A 203 -0.44 -7.78 2.65
C LEU A 203 0.81 -8.37 3.33
N VAL A 204 0.67 -8.82 4.59
CA VAL A 204 1.74 -9.52 5.30
C VAL A 204 1.97 -10.92 4.69
N ASP A 205 0.91 -11.66 4.35
CA ASP A 205 1.03 -12.93 3.60
C ASP A 205 1.82 -12.71 2.29
N ALA A 206 1.50 -11.63 1.57
CA ALA A 206 2.15 -11.27 0.32
C ALA A 206 3.60 -10.85 0.51
N ALA A 207 3.97 -10.30 1.67
CA ALA A 207 5.36 -10.03 2.02
C ALA A 207 6.14 -11.32 2.27
N GLU A 208 5.55 -12.28 3.01
CA GLU A 208 6.18 -13.56 3.35
C GLU A 208 6.34 -14.50 2.15
N GLN A 209 5.36 -14.53 1.23
CA GLN A 209 5.28 -15.54 0.18
C GLN A 209 5.67 -15.00 -1.20
N LYS A 210 6.24 -15.87 -2.05
CA LYS A 210 6.57 -15.53 -3.46
C LYS A 210 5.42 -15.77 -4.43
N THR A 211 4.29 -16.28 -3.94
CA THR A 211 3.12 -16.71 -4.74
C THR A 211 2.58 -15.63 -5.68
N TRP A 212 2.66 -14.36 -5.27
CA TRP A 212 2.10 -13.22 -6.00
C TRP A 212 3.15 -12.31 -6.65
N THR A 213 4.42 -12.74 -6.69
CA THR A 213 5.46 -11.94 -7.34
C THR A 213 5.09 -11.63 -8.79
N SER A 214 5.23 -10.36 -9.15
CA SER A 214 4.84 -9.78 -10.44
C SER A 214 3.34 -9.85 -10.76
N GLN A 215 2.48 -9.94 -9.75
CA GLN A 215 1.02 -9.95 -9.90
C GLN A 215 0.38 -8.68 -9.34
N THR A 216 -0.86 -8.45 -9.75
CA THR A 216 -1.69 -7.30 -9.34
C THR A 216 -3.04 -7.75 -8.76
N PRO A 217 -3.04 -8.63 -7.75
CA PRO A 217 -4.22 -9.39 -7.36
C PRO A 217 -5.32 -8.50 -6.80
N VAL A 218 -6.54 -8.79 -7.23
CA VAL A 218 -7.74 -8.08 -6.81
C VAL A 218 -8.41 -8.83 -5.66
N LEU A 219 -8.68 -8.13 -4.55
CA LEU A 219 -9.06 -8.73 -3.26
C LEU A 219 -10.46 -8.27 -2.84
N ALA A 220 -11.30 -9.19 -2.37
CA ALA A 220 -12.53 -8.86 -1.64
C ALA A 220 -12.77 -9.89 -0.52
N ASN A 221 -13.61 -9.54 0.45
CA ASN A 221 -14.22 -10.55 1.34
C ASN A 221 -15.45 -11.19 0.70
#